data_AF-A0A7X8T5H7-F1
#
_entry.id   AF-A0A7X8T5H7-F1
#
_cell.length_a   1.000
_cell.length_b   1.000
_cell.length_c   1.000
_cell.angle_alpha   90.00
_cell.angle_beta   90.00
_cell.angle_gamma   90.00
#
_symmetry.space_group_name_H-M   'P 1'
#
loop_
_entity.id
_entity.type
_entity.pdbx_description
1 polymer ?
#
loop_
_entity_poly.entity_id
_entity_poly.type
_entity_poly.pdbx_seq_one_letter_code
_entity_poly.pdbx_strand_id
1 'polypeptide(L)'
;MGLRRKSDVIVIGAGAAGMMCAIRAGQRGRSVVVLDHAKAPGEKIRISGGGRCNFTNVNAGPKNFLSANPHFCKSALARFSPAEFIAMVDRHGIAWHEKTLGQLFCDDSAKDIIRMLLDEMRAAGAELQLQTEIQAVEESGDGFRIRTSDGEHECAALVVATGGKSVPKMGATGFAYRIAEQFGLGLVETRPGLVPLTLDPILLESIAALSGISAPSEIRHGKTGFREALLFTHRGLSGPAILQISSYWREGDEIAVHIEPDVDLLLHLKKAKQENGRQSAQTALGEILPKRLAQYVTEREGISGKMADLADKALARLCDAVQNWKIKPSGSEGYRTAEVTLGGIDTSGLDSRTMQAKGVPGLYFIGECVDVTGWLGGYNFQWAWASGFAAGESL
;
A
#
# COMPACT_ATOMS: atom_id res chain seq x y z
N MET A 1 7.96 7.47 -43.77
CA MET A 1 8.82 7.72 -42.59
C MET A 1 7.98 8.53 -41.62
N GLY A 2 7.52 7.94 -40.51
CA GLY A 2 6.80 8.70 -39.47
C GLY A 2 7.73 9.72 -38.83
N LEU A 3 7.20 10.86 -38.38
CA LEU A 3 7.98 11.84 -37.63
C LEU A 3 8.55 11.18 -36.37
N ARG A 4 9.86 11.23 -36.19
CA ARG A 4 10.52 10.87 -34.93
C ARG A 4 10.47 12.04 -33.98
N ARG A 5 9.91 11.84 -32.78
CA ARG A 5 9.86 12.85 -31.72
C ARG A 5 11.08 12.66 -30.80
N LYS A 6 11.83 13.71 -30.51
CA LYS A 6 13.02 13.68 -29.64
C LYS A 6 12.78 14.49 -28.37
N SER A 7 13.23 13.96 -27.24
CA SER A 7 13.16 14.63 -25.94
C SER A 7 14.33 14.21 -25.07
N ASP A 8 14.81 15.05 -24.17
CA ASP A 8 15.84 14.66 -23.18
C ASP A 8 15.39 13.45 -22.35
N VAL A 9 14.14 13.49 -21.86
CA VAL A 9 13.59 12.51 -20.93
C VAL A 9 12.24 11.98 -21.41
N ILE A 10 12.07 10.66 -21.38
CA ILE A 10 10.76 10.02 -21.50
C ILE A 10 10.43 9.31 -20.20
N VAL A 11 9.23 9.55 -19.66
CA VAL A 11 8.69 8.86 -18.49
C VAL A 11 7.54 7.96 -18.95
N ILE A 12 7.63 6.66 -18.68
CA ILE A 12 6.55 5.71 -18.97
C ILE A 12 5.72 5.50 -17.69
N GLY A 13 4.49 5.99 -17.70
CA GLY A 13 3.51 5.92 -16.61
C GLY A 13 3.22 7.30 -15.99
N ALA A 14 2.00 7.79 -16.19
CA ALA A 14 1.46 9.02 -15.59
C ALA A 14 0.82 8.77 -14.21
N GLY A 15 1.50 7.95 -13.40
CA GLY A 15 1.16 7.72 -12.00
C GLY A 15 1.84 8.71 -11.05
N ALA A 16 1.71 8.47 -9.75
CA ALA A 16 2.31 9.31 -8.70
C ALA A 16 3.81 9.60 -8.92
N ALA A 17 4.62 8.56 -9.05
CA ALA A 17 6.07 8.69 -9.21
C ALA A 17 6.45 9.35 -10.55
N GLY A 18 5.77 8.95 -11.64
CA GLY A 18 6.06 9.46 -12.98
C GLY A 18 5.76 10.95 -13.13
N MET A 19 4.60 11.41 -12.62
CA MET A 19 4.27 12.84 -12.63
C MET A 19 5.23 13.64 -11.76
N MET A 20 5.60 13.16 -10.57
CA MET A 20 6.59 13.83 -9.72
C MET A 20 7.97 13.94 -10.39
N CYS A 21 8.42 12.87 -11.06
CA CYS A 21 9.66 12.88 -11.83
C CYS A 21 9.61 13.89 -12.97
N ALA A 22 8.51 13.92 -13.72
CA ALA A 22 8.33 14.83 -14.84
C ALA A 22 8.32 16.31 -14.41
N ILE A 23 7.64 16.62 -13.30
CA ILE A 23 7.67 17.95 -12.68
C ILE A 23 9.12 18.34 -12.37
N ARG A 24 9.85 17.48 -11.66
CA ARG A 24 11.19 17.84 -11.20
C ARG A 24 12.21 17.95 -12.33
N ALA A 25 12.17 17.05 -13.30
CA ALA A 25 13.04 17.12 -14.47
C ALA A 25 12.72 18.36 -15.34
N GLY A 26 11.45 18.69 -15.54
CA GLY A 26 11.04 19.90 -16.26
C GLY A 26 11.47 21.19 -15.54
N GLN A 27 11.38 21.24 -14.21
CA GLN A 27 11.90 22.36 -13.41
C GLN A 27 13.42 22.57 -13.54
N ARG A 28 14.17 21.52 -13.95
CA ARG A 28 15.60 21.60 -14.26
C ARG A 28 15.89 22.01 -15.71
N GLY A 29 14.84 22.31 -16.49
CA GLY A 29 14.95 22.73 -17.88
C GLY A 29 15.08 21.58 -18.89
N ARG A 30 14.76 20.34 -18.50
CA ARG A 30 14.73 19.20 -19.43
C ARG A 30 13.44 19.21 -20.25
N SER A 31 13.54 18.85 -21.53
CA SER A 31 12.33 18.53 -22.30
C SER A 31 11.82 17.13 -21.90
N VAL A 32 10.63 17.05 -21.31
CA VAL A 32 10.07 15.80 -20.78
C VAL A 32 8.78 15.43 -21.49
N VAL A 33 8.67 14.16 -21.90
CA VAL A 33 7.41 13.57 -22.38
C VAL A 33 7.00 12.42 -21.45
N VAL A 34 5.78 12.48 -20.94
CA VAL A 34 5.15 11.41 -20.15
C VAL A 34 4.19 10.62 -21.04
N LEU A 35 4.39 9.31 -21.12
CA LEU A 35 3.57 8.39 -21.91
C LEU A 35 2.75 7.50 -20.98
N ASP A 36 1.45 7.40 -21.22
CA ASP A 36 0.58 6.44 -20.53
C ASP A 36 -0.45 5.81 -21.48
N HIS A 37 -0.70 4.52 -21.31
CA HIS A 37 -1.73 3.78 -22.04
C HIS A 37 -3.16 4.09 -21.55
N ALA A 38 -3.32 4.61 -20.33
CA ALA A 38 -4.62 4.91 -19.75
C ALA A 38 -5.28 6.12 -20.41
N LYS A 39 -6.61 6.23 -20.26
CA LYS A 39 -7.39 7.39 -20.76
C LYS A 39 -7.25 8.63 -19.89
N ALA A 40 -6.85 8.46 -18.63
CA ALA A 40 -6.68 9.52 -17.66
C ALA A 40 -5.44 9.23 -16.80
N PRO A 41 -4.70 10.27 -16.36
CA PRO A 41 -3.54 10.10 -15.49
C PRO A 41 -3.99 9.81 -14.06
N GLY A 42 -3.10 9.22 -13.27
CA GLY A 42 -3.31 9.07 -11.83
C GLY A 42 -4.50 8.20 -11.42
N GLU A 43 -4.90 7.19 -12.20
CA GLU A 43 -6.06 6.34 -11.88
C GLU A 43 -5.97 5.69 -10.49
N LYS A 44 -4.77 5.26 -10.05
CA LYS A 44 -4.56 4.77 -8.67
C LYS A 44 -4.70 5.89 -7.62
N ILE A 45 -4.24 7.11 -7.91
CA ILE A 45 -4.44 8.28 -7.02
C ILE A 45 -5.94 8.49 -6.84
N ARG A 46 -6.70 8.51 -7.95
CA ARG A 46 -8.15 8.78 -7.98
C ARG A 46 -8.96 7.88 -7.07
N ILE A 47 -8.61 6.60 -6.97
CA ILE A 47 -9.34 5.61 -6.15
C ILE A 47 -8.76 5.44 -4.75
N SER A 48 -7.56 5.95 -4.48
CA SER A 48 -6.87 5.75 -3.20
C SER A 48 -7.57 6.46 -2.05
N GLY A 49 -7.41 5.90 -0.83
CA GLY A 49 -7.99 6.48 0.38
C GLY A 49 -9.51 6.67 0.31
N GLY A 50 -10.22 5.76 -0.37
CA GLY A 50 -11.67 5.88 -0.60
C GLY A 50 -12.04 7.06 -1.50
N GLY A 51 -11.15 7.48 -2.40
CA GLY A 51 -11.35 8.64 -3.28
C GLY A 51 -10.91 9.99 -2.69
N ARG A 52 -10.32 9.99 -1.49
CA ARG A 52 -9.78 11.19 -0.82
C ARG A 52 -8.25 11.29 -0.84
N CYS A 53 -7.56 10.26 -1.34
CA CYS A 53 -6.10 10.15 -1.38
C CYS A 53 -5.42 10.31 -0.01
N ASN A 54 -5.00 9.19 0.56
CA ASN A 54 -4.06 9.20 1.70
C ASN A 54 -2.66 9.54 1.18
N PHE A 55 -2.37 10.81 0.94
CA PHE A 55 -1.28 11.23 0.05
C PHE A 55 0.11 11.16 0.68
N THR A 56 0.22 11.14 2.01
CA THR A 56 1.49 10.91 2.72
C THR A 56 1.24 10.50 4.19
N ASN A 57 2.31 10.23 4.92
CA ASN A 57 2.28 10.06 6.38
C ASN A 57 3.32 10.95 7.04
N VAL A 58 2.97 11.69 8.09
CA VAL A 58 3.92 12.54 8.84
C VAL A 58 5.07 11.74 9.44
N ASN A 59 4.88 10.45 9.68
CA ASN A 59 5.87 9.54 10.26
C ASN A 59 6.67 8.77 9.21
N ALA A 60 6.56 9.10 7.92
CA ALA A 60 7.22 8.36 6.86
C ALA A 60 8.76 8.37 7.04
N GLY A 61 9.29 7.20 7.37
CA GLY A 61 10.72 6.96 7.45
C GLY A 61 11.08 5.54 7.03
N PRO A 62 12.39 5.20 6.95
CA PRO A 62 12.85 3.94 6.38
C PRO A 62 12.27 2.68 7.03
N LYS A 63 11.95 2.74 8.33
CA LYS A 63 11.35 1.63 9.09
C LYS A 63 9.96 1.22 8.60
N ASN A 64 9.28 2.08 7.86
CA ASN A 64 7.92 1.87 7.37
C ASN A 64 7.89 1.23 5.98
N PHE A 65 9.05 0.81 5.46
CA PHE A 65 9.19 0.22 4.13
C PHE A 65 9.85 -1.16 4.22
N LEU A 66 9.28 -2.11 3.49
CA LEU A 66 9.80 -3.45 3.26
C LEU A 66 10.62 -3.46 1.98
N SER A 67 11.81 -4.05 2.04
CA SER A 67 12.72 -4.24 0.91
C SER A 67 13.74 -5.31 1.28
N ALA A 68 14.26 -6.04 0.30
CA ALA A 68 15.45 -6.88 0.47
C ALA A 68 16.69 -6.04 0.87
N ASN A 69 16.68 -4.74 0.56
CA ASN A 69 17.68 -3.77 1.01
C ASN A 69 17.04 -2.70 1.92
N PRO A 70 17.06 -2.88 3.26
CA PRO A 70 16.44 -1.94 4.22
C PRO A 70 17.05 -0.53 4.24
N HIS A 71 18.10 -0.25 3.48
CA HIS A 71 18.76 1.04 3.44
C HIS A 71 18.54 1.81 2.15
N PHE A 72 17.99 1.17 1.12
CA PHE A 72 17.83 1.77 -0.21
C PHE A 72 16.99 3.06 -0.18
N CYS A 73 15.84 3.03 0.49
CA CYS A 73 14.90 4.15 0.51
C CYS A 73 15.37 5.37 1.33
N LYS A 74 16.41 5.22 2.17
CA LYS A 74 16.86 6.27 3.10
C LYS A 74 17.20 7.59 2.40
N SER A 75 17.97 7.50 1.32
CA SER A 75 18.46 8.67 0.58
C SER A 75 17.32 9.47 -0.05
N ALA A 76 16.41 8.80 -0.76
CA ALA A 76 15.26 9.45 -1.40
C ALA A 76 14.31 10.08 -0.36
N LEU A 77 13.96 9.34 0.69
CA LEU A 77 13.04 9.81 1.75
C LEU A 77 13.60 11.02 2.52
N ALA A 78 14.92 11.11 2.69
CA ALA A 78 15.57 12.25 3.34
C ALA A 78 15.58 13.51 2.46
N ARG A 79 15.66 13.35 1.12
CA ARG A 79 15.72 14.46 0.16
C ARG A 79 14.35 15.02 -0.20
N PHE A 80 13.31 14.21 -0.06
CA PHE A 80 11.93 14.63 -0.29
C PHE A 80 11.04 14.04 0.81
N SER A 81 10.84 14.85 1.85
CA SER A 81 10.12 14.47 3.06
C SER A 81 8.60 14.65 2.90
N PRO A 82 7.77 14.14 3.82
CA PRO A 82 6.34 14.47 3.85
C PRO A 82 6.07 15.98 3.86
N ALA A 83 6.90 16.76 4.57
CA ALA A 83 6.75 18.21 4.66
C ALA A 83 6.90 18.90 3.30
N GLU A 84 7.77 18.40 2.42
CA GLU A 84 7.94 18.94 1.06
C GLU A 84 6.67 18.74 0.22
N PHE A 85 6.04 17.57 0.33
CA PHE A 85 4.79 17.30 -0.39
C PHE A 85 3.61 18.09 0.20
N ILE A 86 3.52 18.18 1.53
CA ILE A 86 2.50 19.00 2.22
C ILE A 86 2.62 20.46 1.78
N ALA A 87 3.83 21.01 1.71
CA ALA A 87 4.05 22.37 1.23
C ALA A 87 3.59 22.57 -0.22
N MET A 88 3.68 21.55 -1.07
CA MET A 88 3.11 21.60 -2.43
C MET A 88 1.58 21.61 -2.41
N VAL A 89 0.95 20.75 -1.59
CA VAL A 89 -0.50 20.71 -1.39
C VAL A 89 -1.03 22.06 -0.87
N ASP A 90 -0.35 22.65 0.11
CA ASP A 90 -0.70 23.96 0.69
C ASP A 90 -0.59 25.10 -0.33
N ARG A 91 0.45 25.12 -1.17
CA ARG A 91 0.62 26.12 -2.23
C ARG A 91 -0.51 26.10 -3.26
N HIS A 92 -1.13 24.94 -3.48
CA HIS A 92 -2.28 24.78 -4.36
C HIS A 92 -3.63 24.99 -3.65
N GLY A 93 -3.61 25.35 -2.36
CA GLY A 93 -4.82 25.65 -1.59
C GLY A 93 -5.73 24.44 -1.39
N ILE A 94 -5.17 23.22 -1.39
CA ILE A 94 -5.93 21.99 -1.19
C ILE A 94 -6.07 21.75 0.31
N ALA A 95 -7.31 21.73 0.81
CA ALA A 95 -7.58 21.43 2.20
C ALA A 95 -7.32 19.95 2.52
N TRP A 96 -6.71 19.70 3.67
CA TRP A 96 -6.37 18.37 4.15
C TRP A 96 -6.44 18.28 5.67
N HIS A 97 -6.61 17.06 6.18
CA HIS A 97 -6.56 16.76 7.60
C HIS A 97 -5.74 15.50 7.89
N GLU A 98 -5.22 15.41 9.11
CA GLU A 98 -4.72 14.16 9.66
C GLU A 98 -5.89 13.31 10.16
N LYS A 99 -5.88 12.03 9.81
CA LYS A 99 -6.78 11.03 10.39
C LYS A 99 -6.14 10.39 11.62
N THR A 100 -5.86 9.09 11.57
CA THR A 100 -5.19 8.35 12.65
C THR A 100 -3.76 8.02 12.22
N LEU A 101 -2.86 7.85 13.18
CA LEU A 101 -1.50 7.35 12.95
C LEU A 101 -0.71 8.16 11.89
N GLY A 102 -0.91 9.49 11.83
CA GLY A 102 -0.17 10.35 10.91
C GLY A 102 -0.63 10.37 9.47
N GLN A 103 -1.75 9.71 9.14
CA GLN A 103 -2.26 9.60 7.76
C GLN A 103 -2.88 10.92 7.30
N LEU A 104 -2.42 11.47 6.17
CA LEU A 104 -2.93 12.73 5.64
C LEU A 104 -3.83 12.51 4.43
N PHE A 105 -5.04 13.07 4.47
CA PHE A 105 -6.04 12.93 3.42
C PHE A 105 -6.50 14.29 2.92
N CYS A 106 -6.85 14.39 1.64
CA CYS A 106 -7.59 15.54 1.15
C CYS A 106 -9.00 15.54 1.76
N ASP A 107 -9.54 16.74 2.03
CA ASP A 107 -10.89 16.89 2.56
C ASP A 107 -11.94 16.50 1.52
N ASP A 108 -11.76 16.99 0.29
CA ASP A 108 -12.72 16.85 -0.80
C ASP A 108 -12.45 15.63 -1.69
N SER A 109 -11.37 15.65 -2.48
CA SER A 109 -11.13 14.60 -3.47
C SER A 109 -9.66 14.34 -3.79
N ALA A 110 -9.34 13.08 -4.06
CA ALA A 110 -8.10 12.65 -4.69
C ALA A 110 -7.83 13.34 -6.05
N LYS A 111 -8.89 13.82 -6.72
CA LYS A 111 -8.77 14.55 -7.98
C LYS A 111 -8.03 15.88 -7.81
N ASP A 112 -8.03 16.46 -6.61
CA ASP A 112 -7.31 17.71 -6.34
C ASP A 112 -5.80 17.51 -6.45
N ILE A 113 -5.29 16.39 -5.92
CA ILE A 113 -3.88 15.98 -6.09
C ILE A 113 -3.55 15.76 -7.58
N ILE A 114 -4.43 15.12 -8.34
CA ILE A 114 -4.19 14.90 -9.78
C ILE A 114 -4.13 16.23 -10.53
N ARG A 115 -5.07 17.15 -10.25
CA ARG A 115 -5.08 18.50 -10.84
C ARG A 115 -3.81 19.27 -10.49
N MET A 116 -3.42 19.28 -9.22
CA MET A 116 -2.16 19.88 -8.75
C MET A 116 -0.96 19.35 -9.55
N LEU A 117 -0.83 18.02 -9.68
CA LEU A 117 0.29 17.41 -10.41
C LEU A 117 0.28 17.79 -11.90
N LEU A 118 -0.89 17.88 -12.53
CA LEU A 118 -1.02 18.31 -13.93
C LEU A 118 -0.66 19.79 -14.11
N ASP A 119 -1.05 20.65 -13.18
CA ASP A 119 -0.72 22.07 -13.21
C ASP A 119 0.78 22.30 -13.00
N GLU A 120 1.41 21.58 -12.05
CA GLU A 120 2.86 21.57 -11.85
C GLU A 120 3.61 21.06 -13.07
N MET A 121 3.14 19.97 -13.70
CA MET A 121 3.74 19.44 -14.94
C MET A 121 3.68 20.47 -16.07
N ARG A 122 2.53 21.13 -16.24
CA ARG A 122 2.35 22.17 -17.26
C ARG A 122 3.28 23.36 -17.00
N ALA A 123 3.39 23.80 -15.74
CA ALA A 123 4.29 24.88 -15.34
C ALA A 123 5.77 24.53 -15.58
N ALA A 124 6.13 23.25 -15.43
CA ALA A 124 7.46 22.71 -15.71
C ALA A 124 7.72 22.43 -17.20
N GLY A 125 6.74 22.64 -18.09
CA GLY A 125 6.87 22.36 -19.52
C GLY A 125 6.88 20.88 -19.89
N ALA A 126 6.43 19.99 -19.01
CA ALA A 126 6.33 18.56 -19.30
C ALA A 126 5.08 18.26 -20.15
N GLU A 127 5.28 17.50 -21.23
CA GLU A 127 4.20 17.06 -22.11
C GLU A 127 3.61 15.73 -21.61
N LEU A 128 2.29 15.57 -21.74
CA LEU A 128 1.58 14.34 -21.38
C LEU A 128 0.86 13.76 -22.61
N GLN A 129 1.13 12.50 -22.92
CA GLN A 129 0.47 11.73 -23.97
C GLN A 129 -0.20 10.50 -23.37
N LEU A 130 -1.53 10.51 -23.41
CA LEU A 130 -2.39 9.45 -22.90
C LEU A 130 -2.86 8.56 -24.04
N GLN A 131 -3.39 7.38 -23.70
CA GLN A 131 -3.82 6.37 -24.66
C GLN A 131 -2.69 5.96 -25.64
N THR A 132 -1.45 5.98 -25.15
CA THR A 132 -0.25 5.64 -25.92
C THR A 132 0.30 4.32 -25.39
N GLU A 133 0.10 3.24 -26.15
CA GLU A 133 0.63 1.92 -25.79
C GLU A 133 2.12 1.83 -26.17
N ILE A 134 2.94 1.33 -25.24
CA ILE A 134 4.36 1.07 -25.50
C ILE A 134 4.51 -0.33 -26.09
N GLN A 135 5.03 -0.41 -27.32
CA GLN A 135 5.19 -1.65 -28.07
C GLN A 135 6.59 -2.24 -27.91
N ALA A 136 7.62 -1.39 -27.92
CA ALA A 136 9.01 -1.80 -27.77
C ALA A 136 9.86 -0.69 -27.15
N VAL A 137 10.89 -1.09 -26.42
CA VAL A 137 11.93 -0.21 -25.88
C VAL A 137 13.27 -0.83 -26.28
N GLU A 138 14.14 -0.06 -26.91
CA GLU A 138 15.44 -0.51 -27.40
C GLU A 138 16.51 0.53 -27.01
N GLU A 139 17.72 0.09 -26.67
CA GLU A 139 18.88 0.98 -26.63
C GLU A 139 19.18 1.51 -28.05
N SER A 140 19.50 2.79 -28.18
CA SER A 140 19.75 3.43 -29.46
C SER A 140 20.80 4.54 -29.31
N GLY A 141 22.05 4.22 -29.67
CA GLY A 141 23.17 5.15 -29.48
C GLY A 141 23.41 5.39 -27.99
N ASP A 142 23.47 6.67 -27.59
CA ASP A 142 23.67 7.07 -26.19
C ASP A 142 22.35 7.22 -25.40
N GLY A 143 21.26 6.59 -25.86
CA GLY A 143 19.93 6.70 -25.27
C GLY A 143 18.99 5.57 -25.65
N PHE A 144 17.69 5.87 -25.75
CA PHE A 144 16.64 4.88 -25.96
C PHE A 144 15.74 5.26 -27.13
N ARG A 145 15.25 4.23 -27.83
CA ARG A 145 14.14 4.34 -28.78
C ARG A 145 12.92 3.62 -28.21
N ILE A 146 11.79 4.31 -28.22
CA ILE A 146 10.50 3.81 -27.73
C ILE A 146 9.54 3.78 -28.92
N ARG A 147 9.07 2.58 -29.27
CA ARG A 147 8.02 2.41 -30.29
C ARG A 147 6.68 2.38 -29.58
N THR A 148 5.75 3.21 -30.05
CA THR A 148 4.42 3.34 -29.47
C THR A 148 3.32 3.15 -30.52
N SER A 149 2.07 3.06 -30.07
CA SER A 149 0.90 3.07 -30.95
C SER A 149 0.73 4.37 -31.76
N ASP A 150 1.36 5.47 -31.37
CA ASP A 150 1.28 6.78 -32.06
C ASP A 150 2.61 7.18 -32.76
N GLY A 151 3.58 6.26 -32.83
CA GLY A 151 4.86 6.48 -33.52
C GLY A 151 6.10 6.25 -32.65
N GLU A 152 7.25 6.67 -33.16
CA GLU A 152 8.56 6.47 -32.53
C GLU A 152 9.03 7.71 -31.77
N HIS A 153 9.54 7.47 -30.58
CA HIS A 153 10.20 8.46 -29.74
C HIS A 153 11.66 8.07 -29.50
N GLU A 154 12.54 9.05 -29.37
CA GLU A 154 13.93 8.87 -28.93
C GLU A 154 14.23 9.79 -27.73
N CYS A 155 14.96 9.28 -26.75
CA CYS A 155 15.39 10.07 -25.59
C CYS A 155 16.78 9.71 -25.09
N ALA A 156 17.41 10.62 -24.36
CA ALA A 156 18.69 10.35 -23.69
C ALA A 156 18.47 9.55 -22.40
N ALA A 157 17.41 9.85 -21.65
CA ALA A 157 17.06 9.13 -20.43
C ALA A 157 15.62 8.58 -20.47
N LEU A 158 15.46 7.35 -20.03
CA LEU A 158 14.19 6.65 -19.92
C LEU A 158 13.87 6.35 -18.46
N VAL A 159 12.71 6.80 -17.99
CA VAL A 159 12.21 6.53 -16.65
C VAL A 159 11.00 5.61 -16.74
N VAL A 160 11.07 4.46 -16.05
CA VAL A 160 9.98 3.50 -15.97
C VAL A 160 9.25 3.67 -14.63
N ALA A 161 8.03 4.18 -14.69
CA ALA A 161 7.18 4.52 -13.55
C ALA A 161 5.80 3.83 -13.63
N THR A 162 5.75 2.62 -14.20
CA THR A 162 4.49 1.91 -14.53
C THR A 162 3.82 1.19 -13.36
N GLY A 163 4.37 1.33 -12.15
CA GLY A 163 3.78 0.78 -10.92
C GLY A 163 3.89 -0.75 -10.81
N GLY A 164 3.05 -1.32 -9.93
CA GLY A 164 3.02 -2.76 -9.66
C GLY A 164 1.93 -3.53 -10.40
N LYS A 165 1.62 -4.75 -9.91
CA LYS A 165 0.58 -5.66 -10.45
C LYS A 165 -0.80 -5.48 -9.80
N SER A 166 -0.88 -4.72 -8.71
CA SER A 166 -2.12 -4.52 -7.95
C SER A 166 -3.16 -3.71 -8.73
N VAL A 167 -4.43 -4.13 -8.61
CA VAL A 167 -5.61 -3.57 -9.29
C VAL A 167 -5.49 -3.55 -10.84
N PRO A 168 -5.37 -4.72 -11.52
CA PRO A 168 -5.21 -4.78 -12.99
C PRO A 168 -6.31 -4.08 -13.79
N LYS A 169 -7.54 -4.00 -13.25
CA LYS A 169 -8.66 -3.28 -13.89
C LYS A 169 -8.39 -1.79 -14.09
N MET A 170 -7.39 -1.22 -13.40
CA MET A 170 -6.98 0.18 -13.50
C MET A 170 -5.75 0.37 -14.40
N GLY A 171 -5.38 -0.63 -15.22
CA GLY A 171 -4.24 -0.55 -16.13
C GLY A 171 -2.90 -0.97 -15.52
N ALA A 172 -2.90 -1.57 -14.32
CA ALA A 172 -1.69 -2.13 -13.74
C ALA A 172 -1.20 -3.32 -14.58
N THR A 173 0.08 -3.30 -14.97
CA THR A 173 0.71 -4.36 -15.79
C THR A 173 2.09 -4.72 -15.25
N GLY A 174 2.62 -5.87 -15.68
CA GLY A 174 4.01 -6.25 -15.38
C GLY A 174 5.06 -5.58 -16.27
N PHE A 175 4.78 -4.41 -16.88
CA PHE A 175 5.65 -3.79 -17.88
C PHE A 175 7.04 -3.47 -17.33
N ALA A 176 7.13 -2.85 -16.14
CA ALA A 176 8.42 -2.52 -15.53
C ALA A 176 9.32 -3.73 -15.34
N TYR A 177 8.74 -4.87 -14.93
CA TYR A 177 9.50 -6.10 -14.68
C TYR A 177 10.06 -6.69 -15.98
N ARG A 178 9.28 -6.67 -17.07
CA ARG A 178 9.76 -7.10 -18.39
C ARG A 178 10.89 -6.22 -18.90
N ILE A 179 10.80 -4.91 -18.70
CA ILE A 179 11.89 -3.99 -19.08
C ILE A 179 13.13 -4.24 -18.21
N ALA A 180 12.96 -4.44 -16.91
CA ALA A 180 14.07 -4.78 -16.02
C ALA A 180 14.78 -6.07 -16.46
N GLU A 181 14.03 -7.14 -16.72
CA GLU A 181 14.58 -8.42 -17.23
C GLU A 181 15.28 -8.25 -18.58
N GLN A 182 14.67 -7.51 -19.51
CA GLN A 182 15.25 -7.21 -20.83
C GLN A 182 16.64 -6.58 -20.70
N PHE A 183 16.81 -5.68 -19.73
CA PHE A 183 18.06 -4.96 -19.47
C PHE A 183 18.94 -5.64 -18.41
N GLY A 184 18.64 -6.88 -18.04
CA GLY A 184 19.48 -7.70 -17.15
C GLY A 184 19.44 -7.33 -15.67
N LEU A 185 18.42 -6.60 -15.20
CA LEU A 185 18.21 -6.31 -13.78
C LEU A 185 17.53 -7.50 -13.08
N GLY A 186 17.93 -7.74 -11.82
CA GLY A 186 17.31 -8.74 -10.98
C GLY A 186 15.89 -8.34 -10.53
N LEU A 187 15.08 -9.35 -10.20
CA LEU A 187 13.75 -9.17 -9.61
C LEU A 187 13.68 -9.88 -8.25
N VAL A 188 13.15 -9.18 -7.26
CA VAL A 188 12.67 -9.77 -6.01
C VAL A 188 11.25 -10.28 -6.24
N GLU A 189 10.96 -11.49 -5.74
CA GLU A 189 9.67 -12.17 -5.92
C GLU A 189 8.48 -11.24 -5.64
N THR A 190 7.65 -11.00 -6.66
CA THR A 190 6.48 -10.14 -6.51
C THR A 190 5.32 -10.88 -5.87
N ARG A 191 4.67 -10.29 -4.86
CA ARG A 191 3.43 -10.84 -4.27
C ARG A 191 2.41 -9.77 -3.89
N PRO A 192 1.12 -10.13 -3.75
CA PRO A 192 0.09 -9.22 -3.27
C PRO A 192 0.41 -8.69 -1.87
N GLY A 193 0.25 -7.39 -1.65
CA GLY A 193 0.49 -6.71 -0.39
C GLY A 193 -0.65 -5.80 0.02
N LEU A 194 -0.75 -5.53 1.32
CA LEU A 194 -1.88 -4.80 1.89
C LEU A 194 -3.20 -5.38 1.37
N VAL A 195 -3.39 -6.67 1.64
CA VAL A 195 -4.42 -7.50 1.00
C VAL A 195 -5.21 -8.26 2.06
N PRO A 196 -6.54 -8.40 1.91
CA PRO A 196 -7.31 -9.26 2.80
C PRO A 196 -6.85 -10.72 2.72
N LEU A 197 -6.97 -11.41 3.84
CA LEU A 197 -6.56 -12.81 3.99
C LEU A 197 -7.80 -13.71 3.94
N THR A 198 -7.71 -14.79 3.17
CA THR A 198 -8.80 -15.77 3.05
C THR A 198 -8.67 -16.84 4.11
N LEU A 199 -9.79 -17.45 4.49
CA LEU A 199 -9.83 -18.55 5.46
C LEU A 199 -10.25 -19.85 4.78
N ASP A 200 -9.99 -20.98 5.43
CA ASP A 200 -10.51 -22.26 4.96
C ASP A 200 -12.04 -22.33 5.16
N PRO A 201 -12.75 -23.20 4.42
CA PRO A 201 -14.21 -23.26 4.46
C PRO A 201 -14.80 -23.55 5.85
N ILE A 202 -14.14 -24.38 6.66
CA ILE A 202 -14.64 -24.79 7.99
C ILE A 202 -14.59 -23.59 8.94
N LEU A 203 -13.46 -22.90 8.98
CA LEU A 203 -13.32 -21.69 9.79
C LEU A 203 -14.26 -20.59 9.30
N LEU A 204 -14.36 -20.39 7.97
CA LEU A 204 -15.23 -19.38 7.37
C LEU A 204 -16.70 -19.60 7.69
N GLU A 205 -17.18 -20.85 7.66
CA GLU A 205 -18.54 -21.21 8.08
C GLU A 205 -18.78 -20.87 9.54
N SER A 206 -17.82 -21.21 10.42
CA SER A 206 -17.94 -20.91 11.86
C SER A 206 -18.07 -19.41 12.15
N ILE A 207 -17.43 -18.55 11.36
CA ILE A 207 -17.45 -17.10 11.53
C ILE A 207 -18.40 -16.38 10.57
N ALA A 208 -19.21 -17.09 9.77
CA ALA A 208 -20.09 -16.48 8.77
C ALA A 208 -21.03 -15.43 9.40
N ALA A 209 -21.51 -15.75 10.60
CA ALA A 209 -22.31 -14.87 11.44
C ALA A 209 -21.54 -13.67 12.01
N LEU A 210 -20.26 -13.45 11.65
CA LEU A 210 -19.49 -12.26 12.00
C LEU A 210 -19.25 -11.33 10.81
N SER A 211 -19.61 -11.71 9.58
CA SER A 211 -19.40 -10.86 8.41
C SER A 211 -19.96 -9.44 8.61
N GLY A 212 -19.13 -8.44 8.34
CA GLY A 212 -19.39 -7.02 8.55
C GLY A 212 -19.05 -6.49 9.96
N ILE A 213 -18.71 -7.36 10.91
CA ILE A 213 -18.27 -6.94 12.24
C ILE A 213 -16.82 -6.47 12.19
N SER A 214 -16.55 -5.35 12.85
CA SER A 214 -15.21 -4.82 13.07
C SER A 214 -14.95 -4.65 14.56
N ALA A 215 -13.69 -4.85 14.96
CA ALA A 215 -13.25 -4.66 16.34
C ALA A 215 -11.80 -4.14 16.37
N PRO A 216 -11.46 -3.23 17.30
CA PRO A 216 -10.08 -2.93 17.65
C PRO A 216 -9.29 -4.20 17.92
N SER A 217 -8.11 -4.31 17.32
CA SER A 217 -7.30 -5.52 17.43
C SER A 217 -5.82 -5.22 17.32
N GLU A 218 -5.00 -6.12 17.84
CA GLU A 218 -3.61 -6.26 17.45
C GLU A 218 -3.46 -7.57 16.68
N ILE A 219 -2.95 -7.49 15.45
CA ILE A 219 -2.65 -8.66 14.63
C ILE A 219 -1.14 -8.83 14.55
N ARG A 220 -0.65 -10.02 14.88
CA ARG A 220 0.78 -10.33 14.94
C ARG A 220 1.17 -11.49 14.03
N HIS A 221 2.38 -11.39 13.47
CA HIS A 221 3.11 -12.45 12.79
C HIS A 221 4.56 -12.39 13.26
N GLY A 222 5.01 -13.46 13.92
CA GLY A 222 6.30 -13.46 14.62
C GLY A 222 6.42 -12.31 15.62
N LYS A 223 7.42 -11.44 15.43
CA LYS A 223 7.67 -10.26 16.28
C LYS A 223 6.95 -8.99 15.79
N THR A 224 6.38 -9.02 14.59
CA THR A 224 5.70 -7.88 13.98
C THR A 224 4.25 -7.86 14.45
N GLY A 225 3.76 -6.68 14.84
CA GLY A 225 2.38 -6.49 15.27
C GLY A 225 1.84 -5.14 14.82
N PHE A 226 0.56 -5.11 14.43
CA PHE A 226 -0.14 -3.89 14.06
C PHE A 226 -1.45 -3.76 14.83
N ARG A 227 -1.65 -2.60 15.45
CA ARG A 227 -2.87 -2.24 16.18
C ARG A 227 -3.79 -1.42 15.30
N GLU A 228 -4.92 -2.00 14.94
CA GLU A 228 -6.01 -1.33 14.24
C GLU A 228 -7.25 -2.25 14.19
N ALA A 229 -8.32 -1.79 13.55
CA ALA A 229 -9.51 -2.54 13.25
C ALA A 229 -9.22 -3.80 12.43
N LEU A 230 -9.64 -4.93 12.99
CA LEU A 230 -9.96 -6.15 12.26
C LEU A 230 -11.35 -5.99 11.64
N LEU A 231 -11.56 -6.56 10.46
CA LEU A 231 -12.87 -6.68 9.82
C LEU A 231 -13.10 -8.13 9.38
N PHE A 232 -14.21 -8.73 9.84
CA PHE A 232 -14.67 -10.02 9.34
C PHE A 232 -15.43 -9.85 8.03
N THR A 233 -15.12 -10.68 7.04
CA THR A 233 -15.75 -10.63 5.71
C THR A 233 -16.30 -11.99 5.30
N HIS A 234 -17.06 -12.02 4.20
CA HIS A 234 -17.57 -13.26 3.61
C HIS A 234 -16.48 -14.16 3.00
N ARG A 235 -15.22 -13.69 2.88
CA ARG A 235 -14.09 -14.49 2.36
C ARG A 235 -13.01 -14.78 3.39
N GLY A 236 -13.05 -14.10 4.54
CA GLY A 236 -12.02 -14.20 5.57
C GLY A 236 -11.87 -12.90 6.35
N LEU A 237 -10.65 -12.40 6.46
CA LEU A 237 -10.29 -11.27 7.32
C LEU A 237 -9.77 -10.10 6.49
N SER A 238 -10.14 -8.89 6.90
CA SER A 238 -9.73 -7.61 6.29
C SER A 238 -9.57 -6.56 7.40
N GLY A 239 -9.60 -5.29 7.02
CA GLY A 239 -9.40 -4.16 7.91
C GLY A 239 -7.91 -3.80 8.04
N PRO A 240 -7.59 -2.57 8.45
CA PRO A 240 -6.22 -2.05 8.39
C PRO A 240 -5.19 -2.92 9.10
N ALA A 241 -5.54 -3.58 10.21
CA ALA A 241 -4.59 -4.46 10.91
C ALA A 241 -4.22 -5.71 10.08
N ILE A 242 -5.19 -6.31 9.38
CA ILE A 242 -4.96 -7.43 8.47
C ILE A 242 -4.20 -6.99 7.23
N LEU A 243 -4.57 -5.85 6.64
CA LEU A 243 -3.84 -5.32 5.48
C LEU A 243 -2.37 -5.08 5.83
N GLN A 244 -2.07 -4.48 6.98
CA GLN A 244 -0.69 -4.29 7.41
C GLN A 244 0.06 -5.63 7.57
N ILE A 245 -0.52 -6.59 8.30
CA ILE A 245 0.17 -7.85 8.61
C ILE A 245 0.29 -8.78 7.40
N SER A 246 -0.57 -8.65 6.39
CA SER A 246 -0.51 -9.46 5.16
C SER A 246 0.82 -9.29 4.42
N SER A 247 1.45 -8.12 4.56
CA SER A 247 2.75 -7.82 3.96
C SER A 247 3.91 -8.55 4.66
N TYR A 248 3.70 -9.09 5.86
CA TYR A 248 4.69 -9.89 6.62
C TYR A 248 4.40 -11.39 6.58
N TRP A 249 3.11 -11.73 6.57
CA TRP A 249 2.63 -13.10 6.48
C TRP A 249 3.00 -13.79 5.15
N ARG A 250 3.15 -15.12 5.21
CA ARG A 250 3.37 -16.03 4.07
C ARG A 250 2.42 -17.24 4.14
N GLU A 251 2.12 -17.82 2.99
CA GLU A 251 1.30 -19.01 2.88
C GLU A 251 1.84 -20.14 3.76
N GLY A 252 0.97 -20.71 4.59
CA GLY A 252 1.34 -21.75 5.56
C GLY A 252 1.58 -21.25 6.98
N ASP A 253 1.78 -19.93 7.17
CA ASP A 253 2.01 -19.33 8.48
C ASP A 253 0.70 -19.03 9.23
N GLU A 254 0.82 -18.96 10.56
CA GLU A 254 -0.23 -18.48 11.47
C GLU A 254 -0.10 -16.97 11.73
N ILE A 255 -1.23 -16.34 12.02
CA ILE A 255 -1.31 -15.01 12.63
C ILE A 255 -1.94 -15.15 14.02
N ALA A 256 -1.52 -14.30 14.96
CA ALA A 256 -2.16 -14.16 16.26
C ALA A 256 -3.07 -12.93 16.25
N VAL A 257 -4.32 -13.14 16.65
CA VAL A 257 -5.37 -12.13 16.73
C VAL A 257 -5.65 -11.85 18.19
N HIS A 258 -5.41 -10.60 18.59
CA HIS A 258 -5.67 -10.10 19.93
C HIS A 258 -6.72 -9.00 19.86
N ILE A 259 -7.97 -9.32 20.13
CA ILE A 259 -9.09 -8.36 20.06
C ILE A 259 -9.16 -7.57 21.36
N GLU A 260 -9.42 -6.26 21.25
CA GLU A 260 -9.41 -5.30 22.37
C GLU A 260 -8.09 -5.29 23.16
N PRO A 261 -6.96 -4.94 22.51
CA PRO A 261 -5.61 -5.07 23.09
C PRO A 261 -5.31 -4.11 24.24
N ASP A 262 -6.18 -3.13 24.47
CA ASP A 262 -6.03 -2.15 25.54
C ASP A 262 -6.93 -2.46 26.76
N VAL A 263 -7.67 -3.57 26.71
CA VAL A 263 -8.61 -3.98 27.77
C VAL A 263 -8.08 -5.20 28.53
N ASP A 264 -8.04 -5.11 29.87
CA ASP A 264 -7.91 -6.30 30.73
C ASP A 264 -9.27 -7.01 30.83
N LEU A 265 -9.51 -7.89 29.86
CA LEU A 265 -10.75 -8.65 29.74
C LEU A 265 -11.02 -9.52 30.98
N LEU A 266 -9.98 -10.08 31.62
CA LEU A 266 -10.17 -10.93 32.79
C LEU A 266 -10.61 -10.10 34.00
N LEU A 267 -9.98 -8.95 34.23
CA LEU A 267 -10.39 -8.04 35.28
C LEU A 267 -11.83 -7.57 35.06
N HIS A 268 -12.18 -7.22 33.83
CA HIS A 268 -13.54 -6.80 33.48
C HIS A 268 -14.57 -7.91 33.74
N LEU A 269 -14.34 -9.13 33.26
CA LEU A 269 -15.26 -10.26 33.48
C LEU A 269 -15.40 -10.61 34.97
N LYS A 270 -14.32 -10.52 35.75
CA LYS A 270 -14.37 -10.71 37.21
C LYS A 270 -15.20 -9.63 37.89
N LYS A 271 -15.08 -8.38 37.45
CA LYS A 271 -15.89 -7.27 37.96
C LYS A 271 -17.38 -7.45 37.60
N ALA A 272 -17.69 -7.76 36.34
CA ALA A 272 -19.06 -8.01 35.88
C ALA A 272 -19.72 -9.19 36.64
N LYS A 273 -18.94 -10.21 37.00
CA LYS A 273 -19.40 -11.32 37.86
C LYS A 273 -19.76 -10.87 39.28
N GLN A 274 -18.99 -9.95 39.86
CA GLN A 274 -19.24 -9.42 41.21
C GLN A 274 -20.45 -8.47 41.23
N GLU A 275 -20.55 -7.58 40.24
CA GLU A 275 -21.60 -6.55 40.17
C GLU A 275 -22.97 -7.13 39.78
N ASN A 276 -23.00 -8.07 38.83
CA ASN A 276 -24.23 -8.71 38.40
C ASN A 276 -23.99 -10.17 38.02
N GLY A 277 -23.84 -11.03 39.01
CA GLY A 277 -23.67 -12.47 38.79
C GLY A 277 -24.84 -13.16 38.08
N ARG A 278 -26.02 -12.53 37.96
CA ARG A 278 -27.20 -13.11 37.30
C ARG A 278 -27.19 -12.97 35.78
N GLN A 279 -26.38 -12.08 35.23
CA GLN A 279 -26.27 -11.91 33.78
C GLN A 279 -25.52 -13.08 33.12
N SER A 280 -25.69 -13.25 31.82
CA SER A 280 -24.98 -14.29 31.07
C SER A 280 -23.55 -13.88 30.73
N ALA A 281 -22.69 -14.87 30.44
CA ALA A 281 -21.34 -14.61 29.94
C ALA A 281 -21.32 -13.79 28.66
N GLN A 282 -22.26 -14.06 27.75
CA GLN A 282 -22.41 -13.32 26.50
C GLN A 282 -22.72 -11.85 26.77
N THR A 283 -23.62 -11.55 27.72
CA THR A 283 -23.98 -10.17 28.07
C THR A 283 -22.77 -9.43 28.64
N ALA A 284 -22.06 -10.03 29.61
CA ALA A 284 -20.86 -9.44 30.20
C ALA A 284 -19.76 -9.21 29.16
N LEU A 285 -19.50 -10.18 28.28
CA LEU A 285 -18.50 -10.03 27.22
C LEU A 285 -18.94 -8.99 26.17
N GLY A 286 -20.25 -8.84 25.94
CA GLY A 286 -20.85 -7.88 25.03
C GLY A 286 -20.82 -6.42 25.52
N GLU A 287 -20.39 -6.17 26.76
CA GLU A 287 -20.08 -4.81 27.24
C GLU A 287 -18.77 -4.28 26.63
N ILE A 288 -17.88 -5.20 26.22
CA ILE A 288 -16.60 -4.89 25.56
C ILE A 288 -16.68 -5.18 24.05
N LEU A 289 -17.18 -6.36 23.67
CA LEU A 289 -17.16 -6.82 22.28
C LEU A 289 -18.47 -6.53 21.55
N PRO A 290 -18.44 -6.42 20.21
CA PRO A 290 -19.65 -6.47 19.41
C PRO A 290 -20.50 -7.70 19.76
N LYS A 291 -21.81 -7.52 19.96
CA LYS A 291 -22.73 -8.57 20.46
C LYS A 291 -22.62 -9.92 19.71
N ARG A 292 -22.49 -9.88 18.38
CA ARG A 292 -22.33 -11.08 17.53
C ARG A 292 -20.99 -11.79 17.79
N LEU A 293 -19.92 -11.03 18.03
CA LEU A 293 -18.62 -11.59 18.38
C LEU A 293 -18.62 -12.18 19.80
N ALA A 294 -19.21 -11.47 20.77
CA ALA A 294 -19.37 -12.00 22.13
C ALA A 294 -20.13 -13.34 22.13
N GLN A 295 -21.22 -13.41 21.36
CA GLN A 295 -21.99 -14.63 21.18
C GLN A 295 -21.14 -15.77 20.60
N TYR A 296 -20.49 -15.53 19.46
CA TYR A 296 -19.64 -16.51 18.79
C TYR A 296 -18.57 -17.08 19.72
N VAL A 297 -17.87 -16.22 20.47
CA VAL A 297 -16.82 -16.64 21.41
C VAL A 297 -17.40 -17.55 22.50
N THR A 298 -18.52 -17.16 23.12
CA THR A 298 -19.14 -17.97 24.17
C THR A 298 -19.63 -19.33 23.66
N GLU A 299 -20.21 -19.36 22.46
CA GLU A 299 -20.69 -20.60 21.82
C GLU A 299 -19.52 -21.52 21.44
N ARG A 300 -18.46 -20.98 20.83
CA ARG A 300 -17.25 -21.73 20.44
C ARG A 300 -16.57 -22.38 21.65
N GLU A 301 -16.51 -21.69 22.78
CA GLU A 301 -15.89 -22.20 23.99
C GLU A 301 -16.80 -23.13 24.82
N GLY A 302 -18.08 -23.26 24.43
CA GLY A 302 -19.09 -24.02 25.16
C GLY A 302 -19.41 -23.42 26.53
N ILE A 303 -19.25 -22.10 26.69
CA ILE A 303 -19.45 -21.40 27.97
C ILE A 303 -20.80 -20.70 27.93
N SER A 304 -21.71 -21.15 28.78
CA SER A 304 -23.07 -20.62 28.90
C SER A 304 -23.47 -20.50 30.37
N GLY A 305 -24.65 -19.93 30.63
CA GLY A 305 -25.17 -19.75 31.99
C GLY A 305 -24.80 -18.40 32.60
N LYS A 306 -25.06 -18.28 33.91
CA LYS A 306 -24.91 -17.03 34.65
C LYS A 306 -23.47 -16.84 35.10
N MET A 307 -23.00 -15.59 35.13
CA MET A 307 -21.64 -15.26 35.57
C MET A 307 -21.31 -15.79 36.98
N ALA A 308 -22.29 -15.80 37.89
CA ALA A 308 -22.13 -16.33 39.26
C ALA A 308 -21.73 -17.81 39.29
N ASP A 309 -22.16 -18.60 38.30
CA ASP A 309 -21.95 -20.04 38.24
C ASP A 309 -20.63 -20.41 37.53
N LEU A 310 -19.99 -19.44 36.87
CA LEU A 310 -18.75 -19.67 36.11
C LEU A 310 -17.52 -19.62 37.01
N ALA A 311 -16.69 -20.66 36.95
CA ALA A 311 -15.37 -20.64 37.58
C ALA A 311 -14.45 -19.61 36.90
N ASP A 312 -13.50 -19.06 37.65
CA ASP A 312 -12.49 -18.11 37.12
C ASP A 312 -11.69 -18.70 35.95
N LYS A 313 -11.49 -20.02 35.92
CA LYS A 313 -10.87 -20.74 34.79
C LYS A 313 -11.70 -20.63 33.50
N ALA A 314 -13.03 -20.59 33.58
CA ALA A 314 -13.89 -20.38 32.43
C ALA A 314 -13.77 -18.93 31.91
N LEU A 315 -13.70 -17.95 32.81
CA LEU A 315 -13.47 -16.56 32.43
C LEU A 315 -12.10 -16.38 31.74
N ALA A 316 -11.05 -16.99 32.28
CA ALA A 316 -9.72 -16.99 31.66
C ALA A 316 -9.72 -17.62 30.27
N ARG A 317 -10.48 -18.72 30.06
CA ARG A 317 -10.66 -19.32 28.73
C ARG A 317 -11.36 -18.38 27.74
N LEU A 318 -12.38 -17.64 28.16
CA LEU A 318 -13.01 -16.62 27.32
C LEU A 318 -12.02 -15.52 26.93
N CYS A 319 -11.19 -15.07 27.87
CA CYS A 319 -10.16 -14.06 27.57
C CYS A 319 -9.16 -14.60 26.54
N ASP A 320 -8.65 -15.82 26.74
CA ASP A 320 -7.71 -16.46 25.82
C ASP A 320 -8.31 -16.63 24.41
N ALA A 321 -9.59 -17.02 24.32
CA ALA A 321 -10.33 -17.16 23.08
C ALA A 321 -10.48 -15.84 22.28
N VAL A 322 -10.43 -14.69 22.96
CA VAL A 322 -10.55 -13.34 22.37
C VAL A 322 -9.17 -12.73 22.06
N GLN A 323 -8.22 -12.91 22.98
CA GLN A 323 -6.94 -12.21 22.99
C GLN A 323 -5.76 -13.03 22.46
N ASN A 324 -5.88 -14.35 22.37
CA ASN A 324 -4.82 -15.24 21.89
C ASN A 324 -5.31 -16.15 20.74
N TRP A 325 -6.21 -15.63 19.90
CA TRP A 325 -6.78 -16.41 18.82
C TRP A 325 -5.77 -16.60 17.68
N LYS A 326 -5.28 -17.83 17.51
CA LYS A 326 -4.43 -18.21 16.40
C LYS A 326 -5.26 -18.61 15.19
N ILE A 327 -4.95 -18.03 14.05
CA ILE A 327 -5.59 -18.31 12.77
C ILE A 327 -4.51 -18.64 11.75
N LYS A 328 -4.73 -19.68 10.95
CA LYS A 328 -3.90 -19.99 9.77
C LYS A 328 -4.68 -19.62 8.52
N PRO A 329 -4.43 -18.45 7.91
CA PRO A 329 -5.08 -18.08 6.67
C PRO A 329 -4.80 -19.10 5.56
N SER A 330 -5.79 -19.36 4.71
CA SER A 330 -5.67 -20.27 3.57
C SER A 330 -4.96 -19.63 2.37
N GLY A 331 -4.93 -18.30 2.32
CA GLY A 331 -4.41 -17.54 1.19
C GLY A 331 -4.65 -16.03 1.35
N SER A 332 -4.43 -15.29 0.27
CA SER A 332 -4.84 -13.90 0.13
C SER A 332 -5.85 -13.76 -1.01
N GLU A 333 -6.57 -12.64 -1.04
CA GLU A 333 -7.49 -12.34 -2.13
C GLU A 333 -6.81 -11.94 -3.46
N GLY A 334 -5.47 -11.85 -3.46
CA GLY A 334 -4.65 -11.63 -4.65
C GLY A 334 -4.67 -10.18 -5.18
N TYR A 335 -4.05 -9.98 -6.35
CA TYR A 335 -3.85 -8.66 -6.94
C TYR A 335 -5.12 -7.89 -7.31
N ARG A 336 -6.29 -8.56 -7.33
CA ARG A 336 -7.57 -7.89 -7.61
C ARG A 336 -7.99 -6.96 -6.47
N THR A 337 -7.55 -7.24 -5.24
CA THR A 337 -7.93 -6.46 -4.04
C THR A 337 -6.74 -5.97 -3.23
N ALA A 338 -5.53 -6.48 -3.47
CA ALA A 338 -4.31 -5.92 -2.91
C ALA A 338 -4.16 -4.43 -3.25
N GLU A 339 -3.73 -3.60 -2.29
CA GLU A 339 -3.45 -2.19 -2.57
C GLU A 339 -2.09 -2.00 -3.24
N VAL A 340 -1.14 -2.89 -2.96
CA VAL A 340 0.26 -2.79 -3.42
C VAL A 340 0.83 -4.14 -3.84
N THR A 341 1.97 -4.07 -4.50
CA THR A 341 2.81 -5.21 -4.87
C THR A 341 4.05 -5.19 -3.99
N LEU A 342 4.29 -6.27 -3.24
CA LEU A 342 5.58 -6.50 -2.59
C LEU A 342 6.58 -7.04 -3.61
N GLY A 343 7.87 -6.87 -3.35
CA GLY A 343 8.93 -7.23 -4.29
C GLY A 343 9.00 -6.25 -5.45
N GLY A 344 9.57 -6.68 -6.57
CA GLY A 344 9.75 -5.85 -7.75
C GLY A 344 11.21 -5.84 -8.19
N ILE A 345 11.64 -4.74 -8.80
CA ILE A 345 13.01 -4.60 -9.31
C ILE A 345 13.98 -4.56 -8.15
N ASP A 346 14.98 -5.45 -8.19
CA ASP A 346 15.98 -5.56 -7.14
C ASP A 346 16.78 -4.26 -7.02
N THR A 347 16.67 -3.66 -5.85
CA THR A 347 17.36 -2.42 -5.49
C THR A 347 18.88 -2.54 -5.50
N SER A 348 19.45 -3.75 -5.48
CA SER A 348 20.89 -3.97 -5.64
C SER A 348 21.41 -3.46 -7.00
N GLY A 349 20.58 -3.54 -8.04
CA GLY A 349 20.86 -3.06 -9.40
C GLY A 349 20.63 -1.56 -9.60
N LEU A 350 20.12 -0.85 -8.61
CA LEU A 350 19.78 0.57 -8.70
C LEU A 350 20.70 1.44 -7.82
N ASP A 351 20.97 2.66 -8.26
CA ASP A 351 21.60 3.68 -7.43
C ASP A 351 20.58 4.31 -6.47
N SER A 352 20.84 4.24 -5.16
CA SER A 352 19.90 4.74 -4.13
C SER A 352 19.72 6.26 -4.09
N ARG A 353 20.58 7.03 -4.77
CA ARG A 353 20.49 8.50 -4.84
C ARG A 353 19.77 8.94 -6.11
N THR A 354 19.95 8.24 -7.22
CA THR A 354 19.41 8.68 -8.52
C THR A 354 18.26 7.82 -9.04
N MET A 355 18.07 6.62 -8.50
CA MET A 355 17.16 5.58 -9.01
C MET A 355 17.56 5.02 -10.39
N GLN A 356 18.75 5.36 -10.88
CA GLN A 356 19.29 4.88 -12.14
C GLN A 356 19.73 3.41 -12.03
N ALA A 357 19.51 2.63 -13.09
CA ALA A 357 20.10 1.31 -13.24
C ALA A 357 21.62 1.42 -13.35
N LYS A 358 22.34 0.69 -12.49
CA LYS A 358 23.82 0.73 -12.46
C LYS A 358 24.45 0.18 -13.73
N GLY A 359 23.80 -0.81 -14.35
CA GLY A 359 24.29 -1.49 -15.56
C GLY A 359 23.86 -0.83 -16.87
N VAL A 360 22.88 0.08 -16.84
CA VAL A 360 22.32 0.69 -18.05
C VAL A 360 22.19 2.21 -17.87
N PRO A 361 23.19 2.97 -18.32
CA PRO A 361 23.17 4.42 -18.25
C PRO A 361 21.90 5.02 -18.86
N GLY A 362 21.31 6.00 -18.19
CA GLY A 362 20.08 6.66 -18.66
C GLY A 362 18.77 5.90 -18.39
N LEU A 363 18.79 4.66 -17.91
CA LEU A 363 17.58 3.92 -17.52
C LEU A 363 17.29 4.08 -16.02
N TYR A 364 16.06 4.43 -15.66
CA TYR A 364 15.63 4.67 -14.28
C TYR A 364 14.35 3.90 -13.94
N PHE A 365 14.22 3.49 -12.68
CA PHE A 365 13.01 2.84 -12.16
C PHE A 365 12.54 3.49 -10.86
N ILE A 366 11.27 3.88 -10.79
CA ILE A 366 10.72 4.65 -9.66
C ILE A 366 9.32 4.18 -9.26
N GLY A 367 8.96 4.44 -8.00
CA GLY A 367 7.66 4.07 -7.44
C GLY A 367 7.51 2.58 -7.14
N GLU A 368 6.27 2.07 -7.24
CA GLU A 368 5.87 0.71 -6.82
C GLU A 368 6.52 -0.43 -7.64
N CYS A 369 7.16 -0.14 -8.78
CA CYS A 369 7.83 -1.19 -9.55
C CYS A 369 9.16 -1.64 -8.90
N VAL A 370 9.74 -0.83 -8.03
CA VAL A 370 10.97 -1.12 -7.29
C VAL A 370 10.63 -1.93 -6.03
N ASP A 371 11.53 -2.81 -5.59
CA ASP A 371 11.43 -3.55 -4.32
C ASP A 371 11.55 -2.63 -3.09
N VAL A 372 10.56 -1.75 -2.92
CA VAL A 372 10.34 -0.87 -1.78
C VAL A 372 8.83 -0.73 -1.59
N THR A 373 8.30 -1.38 -0.57
CA THR A 373 6.86 -1.40 -0.29
C THR A 373 6.57 -0.78 1.07
N GLY A 374 5.83 0.31 1.09
CA GLY A 374 5.42 0.99 2.31
C GLY A 374 4.30 0.26 3.04
N TRP A 375 4.20 0.51 4.33
CA TRP A 375 3.01 0.19 5.13
C TRP A 375 1.75 0.86 4.57
N LEU A 376 0.58 0.37 4.99
CA LEU A 376 -0.68 1.10 4.82
C LEU A 376 -0.58 2.44 5.57
N GLY A 377 -1.15 3.49 4.97
CA GLY A 377 -1.27 4.80 5.63
C GLY A 377 -0.55 5.95 4.95
N GLY A 378 -0.42 5.94 3.61
CA GLY A 378 0.20 7.03 2.83
C GLY A 378 1.68 6.85 2.53
N TYR A 379 2.34 5.87 3.13
CA TYR A 379 3.77 5.59 2.92
C TYR A 379 4.13 5.26 1.46
N ASN A 380 3.29 4.48 0.77
CA ASN A 380 3.53 4.11 -0.64
C ASN A 380 3.48 5.32 -1.59
N PHE A 381 2.60 6.28 -1.33
CA PHE A 381 2.63 7.55 -2.05
C PHE A 381 3.86 8.35 -1.70
N GLN A 382 4.24 8.44 -0.41
CA GLN A 382 5.49 9.10 -0.03
C GLN A 382 6.72 8.52 -0.74
N TRP A 383 6.80 7.20 -0.90
CA TRP A 383 7.85 6.57 -1.69
C TRP A 383 7.77 6.95 -3.17
N ALA A 384 6.57 6.97 -3.76
CA ALA A 384 6.38 7.39 -5.14
C ALA A 384 6.86 8.84 -5.35
N TRP A 385 6.52 9.76 -4.45
CA TRP A 385 6.99 11.15 -4.50
C TRP A 385 8.52 11.22 -4.36
N ALA A 386 9.07 10.56 -3.35
CA ALA A 386 10.50 10.65 -3.05
C ALA A 386 11.39 10.03 -4.12
N SER A 387 11.02 8.86 -4.65
CA SER A 387 11.74 8.22 -5.74
C SER A 387 11.59 9.00 -7.06
N GLY A 388 10.39 9.51 -7.36
CA GLY A 388 10.16 10.37 -8.51
C GLY A 388 10.98 11.65 -8.45
N PHE A 389 11.00 12.33 -7.31
CA PHE A 389 11.83 13.52 -7.09
C PHE A 389 13.32 13.21 -7.22
N ALA A 390 13.80 12.10 -6.64
CA ALA A 390 15.21 11.72 -6.68
C ALA A 390 15.70 11.47 -8.11
N ALA A 391 14.90 10.77 -8.93
CA ALA A 391 15.19 10.55 -10.35
C ALA A 391 15.13 11.87 -11.13
N GLY A 392 14.04 12.62 -11.00
CA GLY A 392 13.86 13.92 -11.64
C GLY A 392 15.00 14.90 -11.34
N GLU A 393 15.55 14.88 -10.12
CA GLU A 393 16.66 15.72 -9.72
C GLU A 393 18.01 15.29 -10.31
N SER A 394 18.18 14.02 -10.63
CA SER A 394 19.43 13.50 -11.21
C SER A 394 19.49 13.62 -12.74
N LEU A 395 18.34 13.88 -13.37
CA LEU A 395 18.19 13.99 -14.82
C LEU A 395 18.74 15.31 -15.38
#